data_AF-A0A929GKH5-F1
#
_entry.id   AF-A0A929GKH5-F1
#
_cell.length_a   1.000
_cell.length_b   1.000
_cell.length_c   1.000
_cell.angle_alpha   90.00
_cell.angle_beta   90.00
_cell.angle_gamma   90.00
#
_symmetry.space_group_name_H-M   'P 1'
#
loop_
_entity.id
_entity.type
_entity.pdbx_description
1 polymer ?
#
loop_
_entity_poly.entity_id
_entity_poly.type
_entity_poly.pdbx_seq_one_letter_code
_entity_poly.pdbx_strand_id
1 'polypeptide(L)'
;MKRNISNIRIIITLGIALLASSTILAQDDVKPGITKAQHLSDLEALKIKRDSTHAALKQMELPALVEQMNKDSRTREHFNSSAYREVVNNRKSESQALFEIIKEQQKVAYIPLMALRKINKEAYEETDVQLRLNALADAFRETIVYNRWGIPHLYWQAPAKSMIELGGDAEKTLKSFLSDESPCAIMGYEEELEMEAYKYRRCDYALAMIMEIRDQNVKEIPKDPAGRDKMIEEILAEEE
;
A
#
# COMPACT_ATOMS: atom_id res chain seq x y z
N MET A 1 5.23 37.12 57.20
CA MET A 1 4.52 36.00 56.51
C MET A 1 5.55 35.03 55.93
N LYS A 2 5.21 33.74 55.77
CA LYS A 2 6.11 32.71 55.23
C LYS A 2 5.95 32.55 53.71
N ARG A 3 7.00 32.09 53.02
CA ARG A 3 6.95 31.44 51.70
C ARG A 3 7.20 29.93 51.88
N ASN A 4 6.65 29.11 50.97
CA ASN A 4 7.10 27.80 50.48
C ASN A 4 6.21 27.47 49.25
N ILE A 5 6.68 26.94 48.11
CA ILE A 5 7.26 25.60 47.84
C ILE A 5 6.22 24.49 48.15
N SER A 6 5.88 23.52 47.30
CA SER A 6 6.32 23.15 45.91
C SER A 6 5.14 23.32 44.91
N ASN A 7 4.94 22.67 43.74
CA ASN A 7 5.67 21.75 42.82
C ASN A 7 4.96 21.84 41.43
N ILE A 8 5.39 21.30 40.27
CA ILE A 8 6.62 20.64 39.78
C ILE A 8 6.71 20.89 38.24
N ARG A 9 7.87 20.70 37.59
CA ARG A 9 8.00 20.50 36.12
C ARG A 9 9.18 19.57 35.83
N ILE A 10 9.04 18.67 34.85
CA ILE A 10 10.14 17.83 34.35
C ILE A 10 10.72 18.46 33.09
N ILE A 11 12.06 18.52 33.02
CA ILE A 11 12.85 18.93 31.86
C ILE A 11 13.74 17.74 31.50
N ILE A 12 13.84 17.39 30.22
CA ILE A 12 14.92 16.56 29.70
C ILE A 12 15.60 17.35 28.58
N THR A 13 16.91 17.53 28.73
CA THR A 13 17.75 18.40 27.90
C THR A 13 18.44 17.58 26.83
N LEU A 14 18.57 18.12 25.61
CA LEU A 14 19.62 17.71 24.67
C LEU A 14 20.52 18.92 24.37
N GLY A 15 21.83 18.74 24.52
CA GLY A 15 22.83 19.80 24.44
C GLY A 15 23.43 19.97 23.04
N ILE A 16 24.00 21.15 22.78
CA ILE A 16 24.62 21.55 21.52
C ILE A 16 26.15 21.42 21.61
N ALA A 17 26.81 20.99 20.53
CA ALA A 17 28.21 21.31 20.24
C ALA A 17 28.42 21.39 18.71
N LEU A 18 29.35 22.23 18.26
CA LEU A 18 29.61 22.52 16.84
C LEU A 18 31.09 22.29 16.48
N LEU A 19 31.30 21.82 15.25
CA LEU A 19 32.48 21.95 14.37
C LEU A 19 33.88 22.18 14.99
N ALA A 20 34.80 21.27 14.68
CA ALA A 20 36.20 21.57 14.41
C ALA A 20 36.70 20.71 13.24
N SER A 21 37.53 21.26 12.35
CA SER A 21 37.94 20.60 11.10
C SER A 21 39.46 20.57 10.94
N SER A 22 40.07 19.39 10.94
CA SER A 22 41.32 19.11 10.20
C SER A 22 41.60 17.61 10.09
N THR A 23 42.12 17.21 8.94
CA THR A 23 42.51 15.84 8.58
C THR A 23 43.58 15.23 9.48
N ILE A 24 43.45 13.95 9.83
CA ILE A 24 44.57 12.99 9.95
C ILE A 24 44.04 11.57 9.72
N LEU A 25 44.68 10.85 8.80
CA LEU A 25 44.65 9.40 8.51
C LEU A 25 43.29 8.68 8.38
N ALA A 26 43.20 7.83 7.35
CA ALA A 26 42.13 6.85 7.24
C ALA A 26 42.28 5.79 8.35
N GLN A 27 41.29 5.73 9.24
CA GLN A 27 40.93 4.46 9.88
C GLN A 27 39.80 3.85 9.05
N ASP A 28 39.94 2.58 8.69
CA ASP A 28 38.82 1.82 8.12
C ASP A 28 37.75 1.68 9.21
N ASP A 29 36.68 2.47 9.09
CA ASP A 29 35.47 2.35 9.91
C ASP A 29 34.67 1.10 9.50
N VAL A 30 35.32 -0.06 9.68
CA VAL A 30 34.68 -1.37 9.64
C VAL A 30 33.65 -1.38 10.76
N LYS A 31 32.39 -1.07 10.41
CA LYS A 31 31.24 -1.25 11.30
C LYS A 31 31.39 -2.61 11.99
N PRO A 32 31.50 -2.66 13.33
CA PRO A 32 31.79 -3.91 14.03
C PRO A 32 30.71 -4.91 13.67
N GLY A 33 31.10 -6.00 13.01
CA GLY A 33 30.17 -6.98 12.47
C GLY A 33 29.26 -7.51 13.57
N ILE A 34 27.94 -7.44 13.34
CA ILE A 34 26.92 -7.81 14.33
C ILE A 34 27.25 -9.20 14.86
N THR A 35 27.59 -9.29 16.15
CA THR A 35 28.05 -10.56 16.72
C THR A 35 26.93 -11.58 16.64
N LYS A 36 27.28 -12.88 16.51
CA LYS A 36 26.28 -13.95 16.47
C LYS A 36 25.33 -13.92 17.69
N ALA A 37 25.84 -13.48 18.84
CA ALA A 37 25.03 -13.27 20.06
C ALA A 37 24.06 -12.09 19.92
N GLN A 38 24.51 -10.94 19.41
CA GLN A 38 23.64 -9.79 19.15
C GLN A 38 22.54 -10.14 18.15
N HIS A 39 22.89 -10.75 17.00
CA HIS A 39 21.92 -11.17 15.98
C HIS A 39 20.88 -12.16 16.52
N LEU A 40 21.26 -13.09 17.41
CA LEU A 40 20.31 -13.98 18.08
C LEU A 40 19.38 -13.23 19.04
N SER A 41 19.91 -12.27 19.80
CA SER A 41 19.11 -11.39 20.68
C SER A 41 18.12 -10.54 19.90
N ASP A 42 18.55 -9.96 18.77
CA ASP A 42 17.71 -9.15 17.89
C ASP A 42 16.56 -9.99 17.29
N LEU A 43 16.85 -11.22 16.85
CA LEU A 43 15.83 -12.17 16.38
C LEU A 43 14.82 -12.56 17.47
N GLU A 44 15.28 -12.77 18.70
CA GLU A 44 14.40 -13.08 19.84
C GLU A 44 13.52 -11.88 20.23
N ALA A 45 14.08 -10.66 20.25
CA ALA A 45 13.33 -9.43 20.46
C ALA A 45 12.27 -9.19 19.36
N LEU A 46 12.62 -9.44 18.08
CA LEU A 46 11.68 -9.40 16.95
C LEU A 46 10.57 -10.44 17.08
N LYS A 47 10.90 -11.67 17.51
CA LYS A 47 9.91 -12.72 17.78
C LYS A 47 8.96 -12.32 18.91
N ILE A 48 9.47 -11.83 20.04
CA ILE A 48 8.66 -11.38 21.18
C ILE A 48 7.72 -10.23 20.75
N LYS A 49 8.23 -9.26 19.99
CA LYS A 49 7.42 -8.15 19.44
C LYS A 49 6.34 -8.64 18.46
N ARG A 50 6.66 -9.59 17.59
CA ARG A 50 5.70 -10.22 16.66
C ARG A 50 4.59 -10.95 17.42
N ASP A 51 4.97 -11.76 18.41
CA ASP A 51 4.06 -12.63 19.14
C ASP A 51 3.14 -11.81 20.07
N SER A 52 3.64 -10.75 20.71
CA SER A 52 2.81 -9.80 21.47
C SER A 52 1.88 -8.97 20.58
N THR A 53 2.32 -8.57 19.39
CA THR A 53 1.47 -7.89 18.40
C THR A 53 0.31 -8.79 17.95
N HIS A 54 0.56 -10.07 17.66
CA HIS A 54 -0.51 -11.02 17.34
C HIS A 54 -1.44 -11.30 18.54
N ALA A 55 -0.91 -11.36 19.76
CA ALA A 55 -1.73 -11.52 20.97
C ALA A 55 -2.69 -10.33 21.17
N ALA A 56 -2.21 -9.10 20.94
CA ALA A 56 -3.03 -7.89 21.02
C ALA A 56 -4.12 -7.86 19.94
N LEU A 57 -3.78 -8.15 18.68
CA LEU A 57 -4.75 -8.15 17.57
C LEU A 57 -5.86 -9.21 17.74
N LYS A 58 -5.55 -10.37 18.34
CA LYS A 58 -6.55 -11.38 18.71
C LYS A 58 -7.54 -10.92 19.77
N GLN A 59 -7.17 -9.92 20.57
CA GLN A 59 -8.00 -9.29 21.60
C GLN A 59 -8.67 -7.98 21.10
N MET A 60 -8.42 -7.56 19.86
CA MET A 60 -9.11 -6.41 19.27
C MET A 60 -10.45 -6.82 18.67
N GLU A 61 -11.48 -6.06 19.03
CA GLU A 61 -12.79 -6.05 18.37
C GLU A 61 -12.66 -5.58 16.91
N LEU A 62 -13.58 -6.05 16.06
CA LEU A 62 -13.53 -5.80 14.62
C LEU A 62 -13.43 -4.31 14.21
N PRO A 63 -14.13 -3.34 14.83
CA PRO A 63 -13.97 -1.92 14.49
C PRO A 63 -12.54 -1.40 14.71
N ALA A 64 -11.84 -1.88 15.75
CA ALA A 64 -10.45 -1.51 16.01
C ALA A 64 -9.49 -2.17 15.01
N LEU A 65 -9.77 -3.41 14.59
CA LEU A 65 -9.05 -4.05 13.48
C LEU A 65 -9.24 -3.30 12.15
N VAL A 66 -10.44 -2.78 11.87
CA VAL A 66 -10.70 -1.93 10.69
C VAL A 66 -9.97 -0.59 10.78
N GLU A 67 -9.95 0.06 11.94
CA GLU A 67 -9.16 1.29 12.14
C GLU A 67 -7.65 1.04 11.93
N GLN A 68 -7.14 -0.10 12.39
CA GLN A 68 -5.75 -0.50 12.15
C GLN A 68 -5.49 -0.81 10.67
N MET A 69 -6.39 -1.51 9.97
CA MET A 69 -6.28 -1.72 8.51
C MET A 69 -6.33 -0.41 7.72
N ASN A 70 -7.13 0.57 8.14
CA ASN A 70 -7.15 1.92 7.54
C ASN A 70 -5.81 2.64 7.73
N LYS A 71 -5.11 2.46 8.87
CA LYS A 71 -3.75 2.97 9.10
C LYS A 71 -2.72 2.20 8.25
N ASP A 72 -2.79 0.88 8.23
CA ASP A 72 -1.87 -0.01 7.52
C ASP A 72 -1.90 0.18 5.99
N SER A 73 -3.02 0.69 5.45
CA SER A 73 -3.21 0.99 4.01
C SER A 73 -2.16 1.95 3.44
N ARG A 74 -1.64 2.86 4.28
CA ARG A 74 -0.59 3.84 3.95
C ARG A 74 0.83 3.28 4.07
N THR A 75 0.99 2.00 4.42
CA THR A 75 2.28 1.35 4.60
C THR A 75 2.69 0.50 3.39
N ARG A 76 3.99 0.30 3.21
CA ARG A 76 4.52 -0.58 2.15
C ARG A 76 4.03 -2.02 2.24
N GLU A 77 3.72 -2.52 3.44
CA GLU A 77 3.38 -3.93 3.70
C GLU A 77 1.89 -4.22 3.95
N HIS A 78 0.98 -3.26 3.71
CA HIS A 78 -0.48 -3.42 3.64
C HIS A 78 -1.09 -4.85 3.61
N PHE A 79 -0.84 -5.70 2.61
CA PHE A 79 -1.41 -7.06 2.55
C PHE A 79 -0.74 -8.09 3.47
N ASN A 80 0.47 -7.79 3.94
CA ASN A 80 1.16 -8.52 5.00
C ASN A 80 0.90 -7.89 6.38
N SER A 81 0.07 -6.86 6.51
CA SER A 81 -0.27 -6.30 7.83
C SER A 81 -0.87 -7.37 8.73
N SER A 82 -0.51 -7.31 10.02
CA SER A 82 -0.99 -8.28 10.99
C SER A 82 -2.50 -8.14 11.24
N ALA A 83 -3.08 -6.93 11.08
CA ALA A 83 -4.53 -6.72 11.20
C ALA A 83 -5.30 -7.32 10.03
N TYR A 84 -4.84 -7.11 8.79
CA TYR A 84 -5.42 -7.76 7.60
C TYR A 84 -5.34 -9.28 7.71
N ARG A 85 -4.17 -9.82 8.12
CA ARG A 85 -3.99 -11.27 8.31
C ARG A 85 -4.82 -11.83 9.48
N GLU A 86 -5.09 -11.07 10.53
CA GLU A 86 -6.00 -11.51 11.60
C GLU A 86 -7.44 -11.63 11.07
N VAL A 87 -7.94 -10.59 10.38
CA VAL A 87 -9.30 -10.58 9.81
C VAL A 87 -9.49 -11.71 8.78
N VAL A 88 -8.59 -11.82 7.80
CA VAL A 88 -8.72 -12.78 6.69
C VAL A 88 -8.65 -14.25 7.14
N ASN A 89 -7.85 -14.55 8.17
CA ASN A 89 -7.66 -15.93 8.61
C ASN A 89 -8.63 -16.34 9.73
N ASN A 90 -8.89 -15.45 10.70
CA ASN A 90 -9.55 -15.80 11.96
C ASN A 90 -10.96 -15.19 12.14
N ARG A 91 -11.33 -14.14 11.38
CA ARG A 91 -12.60 -13.39 11.55
C ARG A 91 -13.64 -13.63 10.45
N LYS A 92 -13.56 -14.74 9.71
CA LYS A 92 -14.45 -15.01 8.54
C LYS A 92 -15.95 -15.02 8.89
N SER A 93 -16.29 -15.49 10.09
CA SER A 93 -17.64 -15.48 10.66
C SER A 93 -18.21 -14.08 10.89
N GLU A 94 -17.36 -13.05 10.92
CA GLU A 94 -17.73 -11.66 11.18
C GLU A 94 -17.85 -10.85 9.87
N SER A 95 -17.89 -11.52 8.71
CA SER A 95 -17.91 -10.85 7.39
C SER A 95 -19.09 -9.89 7.19
N GLN A 96 -20.28 -10.19 7.73
CA GLN A 96 -21.41 -9.24 7.70
C GLN A 96 -21.11 -7.99 8.55
N ALA A 97 -20.51 -8.15 9.73
CA ALA A 97 -20.14 -7.03 10.57
C ALA A 97 -19.06 -6.15 9.91
N LEU A 98 -18.11 -6.77 9.19
CA LEU A 98 -17.12 -6.04 8.37
C LEU A 98 -17.80 -5.24 7.25
N PHE A 99 -18.80 -5.82 6.59
CA PHE A 99 -19.58 -5.14 5.55
C PHE A 99 -20.36 -3.94 6.09
N GLU A 100 -21.10 -4.08 7.21
CA GLU A 100 -21.82 -2.94 7.79
C GLU A 100 -20.84 -1.83 8.24
N ILE A 101 -19.70 -2.16 8.86
CA ILE A 101 -18.68 -1.17 9.24
C ILE A 101 -18.11 -0.43 8.00
N ILE A 102 -17.88 -1.13 6.89
CA ILE A 102 -17.42 -0.55 5.62
C ILE A 102 -18.46 0.44 5.06
N LYS A 103 -19.73 0.04 5.11
CA LYS A 103 -20.89 0.78 4.61
C LYS A 103 -21.23 2.02 5.46
N GLU A 104 -21.13 1.91 6.79
CA GLU A 104 -21.30 3.03 7.73
C GLU A 104 -20.22 4.12 7.58
N GLN A 105 -18.97 3.73 7.30
CA GLN A 105 -17.86 4.70 7.23
C GLN A 105 -17.96 5.69 6.06
N GLN A 106 -18.66 5.35 4.96
CA GLN A 106 -18.78 6.09 3.69
C GLN A 106 -17.46 6.45 2.96
N LYS A 107 -16.32 6.41 3.66
CA LYS A 107 -14.96 6.50 3.15
C LYS A 107 -14.11 5.50 3.93
N VAL A 108 -13.83 4.36 3.31
CA VAL A 108 -12.95 3.33 3.86
C VAL A 108 -11.69 3.22 3.00
N ALA A 109 -10.56 2.83 3.59
CA ALA A 109 -9.40 2.49 2.77
C ALA A 109 -9.65 1.16 2.03
N TYR A 110 -8.86 0.89 1.00
CA TYR A 110 -9.02 -0.34 0.22
C TYR A 110 -8.67 -1.64 0.99
N ILE A 111 -7.86 -1.62 2.07
CA ILE A 111 -7.54 -2.86 2.82
C ILE A 111 -8.81 -3.52 3.39
N PRO A 112 -9.67 -2.86 4.18
CA PRO A 112 -10.94 -3.46 4.64
C PRO A 112 -11.80 -4.04 3.51
N LEU A 113 -11.91 -3.34 2.37
CA LEU A 113 -12.63 -3.84 1.19
C LEU A 113 -12.01 -5.12 0.62
N MET A 114 -10.67 -5.18 0.51
CA MET A 114 -9.96 -6.38 0.07
C MET A 114 -10.03 -7.51 1.10
N ALA A 115 -10.09 -7.19 2.40
CA ALA A 115 -10.32 -8.17 3.46
C ALA A 115 -11.71 -8.79 3.33
N LEU A 116 -12.75 -7.95 3.15
CA LEU A 116 -14.12 -8.39 2.88
C LEU A 116 -14.16 -9.27 1.63
N ARG A 117 -13.66 -8.80 0.48
CA ARG A 117 -13.55 -9.56 -0.78
C ARG A 117 -12.89 -10.94 -0.58
N LYS A 118 -11.93 -11.05 0.34
CA LYS A 118 -11.18 -12.28 0.61
C LYS A 118 -11.89 -13.26 1.55
N ILE A 119 -12.83 -12.80 2.40
CA ILE A 119 -13.59 -13.65 3.33
C ILE A 119 -15.04 -13.91 2.89
N ASN A 120 -15.65 -12.96 2.16
CA ASN A 120 -17.01 -13.01 1.64
C ASN A 120 -17.09 -12.14 0.37
N LYS A 121 -17.06 -12.78 -0.80
CA LYS A 121 -17.09 -12.12 -2.12
C LYS A 121 -18.45 -11.49 -2.41
N GLU A 122 -19.54 -12.14 -1.99
CA GLU A 122 -20.92 -11.69 -2.20
C GLU A 122 -21.18 -10.38 -1.45
N ALA A 123 -20.86 -10.31 -0.16
CA ALA A 123 -20.96 -9.07 0.62
C ALA A 123 -20.04 -7.95 0.10
N TYR A 124 -18.88 -8.28 -0.48
CA TYR A 124 -18.05 -7.29 -1.18
C TYR A 124 -18.74 -6.78 -2.46
N GLU A 125 -19.42 -7.64 -3.21
CA GLU A 125 -20.15 -7.27 -4.43
C GLU A 125 -21.44 -6.49 -4.15
N GLU A 126 -22.01 -6.63 -2.96
CA GLU A 126 -23.09 -5.78 -2.41
C GLU A 126 -22.62 -4.39 -1.94
N THR A 127 -21.31 -4.15 -1.74
CA THR A 127 -20.85 -2.79 -1.37
C THR A 127 -21.05 -1.81 -2.53
N ASP A 128 -21.36 -0.56 -2.22
CA ASP A 128 -21.59 0.47 -3.25
C ASP A 128 -20.42 0.56 -4.25
N VAL A 129 -20.74 0.71 -5.54
CA VAL A 129 -19.76 0.75 -6.63
C VAL A 129 -18.88 1.99 -6.49
N GLN A 130 -19.44 3.15 -6.16
CA GLN A 130 -18.65 4.38 -6.00
C GLN A 130 -17.76 4.32 -4.75
N LEU A 131 -18.20 3.69 -3.66
CA LEU A 131 -17.38 3.41 -2.47
C LEU A 131 -16.17 2.52 -2.82
N ARG A 132 -16.39 1.41 -3.54
CA ARG A 132 -15.31 0.53 -4.02
C ARG A 132 -14.34 1.29 -4.91
N LEU A 133 -14.88 2.02 -5.89
CA LEU A 133 -14.13 2.73 -6.91
C LEU A 133 -13.29 3.88 -6.32
N ASN A 134 -13.87 4.69 -5.45
CA ASN A 134 -13.15 5.76 -4.72
C ASN A 134 -11.99 5.19 -3.91
N ALA A 135 -12.23 4.13 -3.13
CA ALA A 135 -11.21 3.52 -2.28
C ALA A 135 -10.07 2.89 -3.10
N LEU A 136 -10.38 2.28 -4.26
CA LEU A 136 -9.38 1.74 -5.18
C LEU A 136 -8.61 2.85 -5.91
N ALA A 137 -9.28 3.92 -6.35
CA ALA A 137 -8.64 5.03 -7.07
C ALA A 137 -7.74 5.88 -6.16
N ASP A 138 -8.16 6.15 -4.92
CA ASP A 138 -7.32 6.80 -3.91
C ASP A 138 -6.11 5.92 -3.56
N ALA A 139 -6.32 4.60 -3.41
CA ALA A 139 -5.23 3.66 -3.19
C ALA A 139 -4.27 3.56 -4.39
N PHE A 140 -4.76 3.69 -5.63
CA PHE A 140 -3.94 3.71 -6.85
C PHE A 140 -3.06 4.97 -6.86
N ARG A 141 -3.66 6.14 -6.62
CA ARG A 141 -2.96 7.43 -6.53
C ARG A 141 -1.90 7.46 -5.42
N GLU A 142 -2.23 6.96 -4.22
CA GLU A 142 -1.32 6.91 -3.07
C GLU A 142 -0.31 5.74 -3.13
N THR A 143 -0.36 4.86 -4.13
CA THR A 143 0.60 3.75 -4.23
C THR A 143 2.00 4.26 -4.57
N ILE A 144 2.97 3.93 -3.71
CA ILE A 144 4.40 4.16 -3.91
C ILE A 144 5.07 2.99 -4.67
N VAL A 145 4.61 1.74 -4.44
CA VAL A 145 5.21 0.53 -5.02
C VAL A 145 4.15 -0.31 -5.75
N TYR A 146 4.29 -0.47 -7.06
CA TYR A 146 3.22 -0.94 -7.95
C TYR A 146 3.10 -2.47 -8.09
N ASN A 147 4.01 -3.28 -7.51
CA ASN A 147 3.79 -4.73 -7.34
C ASN A 147 2.43 -5.02 -6.64
N ARG A 148 1.89 -4.07 -5.86
CA ARG A 148 0.53 -4.09 -5.27
C ARG A 148 -0.57 -4.31 -6.31
N TRP A 149 -0.39 -3.79 -7.52
CA TRP A 149 -1.36 -3.83 -8.62
C TRP A 149 -1.06 -4.98 -9.60
N GLY A 150 0.21 -5.28 -9.84
CA GLY A 150 0.66 -6.34 -10.75
C GLY A 150 1.79 -5.84 -11.65
N ILE A 151 1.96 -6.47 -12.81
CA ILE A 151 2.80 -5.99 -13.92
C ILE A 151 1.90 -5.99 -15.17
N PRO A 152 1.66 -4.83 -15.82
CA PRO A 152 0.61 -4.66 -16.83
C PRO A 152 0.43 -5.76 -17.88
N HIS A 153 1.53 -6.23 -18.48
CA HIS A 153 1.49 -7.21 -19.57
C HIS A 153 1.68 -8.68 -19.11
N LEU A 154 1.87 -8.93 -17.82
CA LEU A 154 2.18 -10.27 -17.27
C LEU A 154 1.07 -10.79 -16.34
N TYR A 155 0.69 -10.02 -15.32
CA TYR A 155 -0.27 -10.46 -14.31
C TYR A 155 -0.87 -9.30 -13.50
N TRP A 156 -2.11 -9.49 -13.04
CA TRP A 156 -2.81 -8.57 -12.15
C TRP A 156 -3.00 -9.14 -10.74
N GLN A 157 -2.78 -8.31 -9.72
CA GLN A 157 -3.07 -8.58 -8.32
C GLN A 157 -4.52 -8.22 -7.96
N ALA A 158 -4.93 -8.53 -6.73
CA ALA A 158 -6.30 -8.33 -6.26
C ALA A 158 -6.84 -6.88 -6.40
N PRO A 159 -6.07 -5.79 -6.16
CA PRO A 159 -6.54 -4.43 -6.39
C PRO A 159 -6.85 -4.12 -7.86
N ALA A 160 -5.95 -4.48 -8.78
CA ALA A 160 -6.15 -4.24 -10.21
C ALA A 160 -7.33 -5.05 -10.75
N LYS A 161 -7.42 -6.34 -10.40
CA LYS A 161 -8.59 -7.19 -10.70
C LYS A 161 -9.89 -6.58 -10.16
N SER A 162 -9.86 -6.04 -8.94
CA SER A 162 -11.01 -5.35 -8.35
C SER A 162 -11.39 -4.04 -9.04
N MET A 163 -10.45 -3.39 -9.73
CA MET A 163 -10.73 -2.22 -10.58
C MET A 163 -11.32 -2.66 -11.92
N ILE A 164 -10.68 -3.63 -12.59
CA ILE A 164 -11.10 -4.18 -13.89
C ILE A 164 -12.53 -4.77 -13.81
N GLU A 165 -12.85 -5.49 -12.73
CA GLU A 165 -14.17 -6.09 -12.50
C GLU A 165 -15.31 -5.06 -12.30
N LEU A 166 -15.01 -3.77 -12.14
CA LEU A 166 -16.02 -2.68 -12.13
C LEU A 166 -16.28 -2.09 -13.53
N GLY A 167 -15.57 -2.57 -14.57
CA GLY A 167 -15.85 -2.27 -15.97
C GLY A 167 -15.90 -0.77 -16.30
N GLY A 168 -16.92 -0.36 -17.07
CA GLY A 168 -17.07 1.00 -17.57
C GLY A 168 -17.21 2.11 -16.50
N ASP A 169 -17.51 1.78 -15.24
CA ASP A 169 -17.47 2.78 -14.15
C ASP A 169 -16.04 3.00 -13.65
N ALA A 170 -15.22 1.94 -13.59
CA ALA A 170 -13.78 2.09 -13.39
C ALA A 170 -13.10 2.78 -14.57
N GLU A 171 -13.49 2.51 -15.81
CA GLU A 171 -12.88 3.12 -17.00
C GLU A 171 -12.88 4.66 -16.93
N LYS A 172 -14.04 5.27 -16.64
CA LYS A 172 -14.20 6.73 -16.46
C LYS A 172 -13.22 7.30 -15.42
N THR A 173 -12.95 6.53 -14.37
CA THR A 173 -12.03 6.94 -13.29
C THR A 173 -10.57 6.70 -13.69
N LEU A 174 -10.28 5.61 -14.41
CA LEU A 174 -8.96 5.30 -14.93
C LEU A 174 -8.50 6.31 -15.99
N LYS A 175 -9.41 6.82 -16.83
CA LYS A 175 -9.10 7.92 -17.77
C LYS A 175 -8.52 9.15 -17.07
N SER A 176 -8.94 9.47 -15.85
CA SER A 176 -8.37 10.58 -15.07
C SER A 176 -6.91 10.40 -14.63
N PHE A 177 -6.34 9.19 -14.79
CA PHE A 177 -4.93 8.90 -14.54
C PHE A 177 -4.08 8.81 -15.82
N LEU A 178 -4.67 8.93 -17.02
CA LEU A 178 -3.93 8.82 -18.28
C LEU A 178 -2.95 9.98 -18.53
N SER A 179 -3.19 11.14 -17.91
CA SER A 179 -2.25 12.27 -17.92
C SER A 179 -1.19 12.21 -16.79
N ASP A 180 -1.12 11.12 -16.02
CA ASP A 180 -0.25 11.01 -14.85
C ASP A 180 1.04 10.24 -15.16
N GLU A 181 2.05 10.98 -15.63
CA GLU A 181 3.37 10.45 -15.98
C GLU A 181 4.24 10.05 -14.76
N SER A 182 3.70 10.08 -13.53
CA SER A 182 4.46 9.70 -12.32
C SER A 182 5.09 8.31 -12.48
N PRO A 183 6.41 8.14 -12.26
CA PRO A 183 7.06 6.83 -12.38
C PRO A 183 6.55 5.85 -11.32
N CYS A 184 6.14 4.66 -11.76
CA CYS A 184 5.69 3.58 -10.90
C CYS A 184 6.89 2.77 -10.41
N ALA A 185 7.37 3.02 -9.19
CA ALA A 185 8.42 2.17 -8.62
C ALA A 185 7.89 0.73 -8.41
N ILE A 186 8.72 -0.25 -8.76
CA ILE A 186 8.48 -1.69 -8.56
C ILE A 186 9.72 -2.22 -7.83
N MET A 187 9.54 -3.15 -6.89
CA MET A 187 10.63 -3.72 -6.09
C MET A 187 10.62 -5.24 -6.20
N GLY A 188 11.76 -5.83 -6.54
CA GLY A 188 11.93 -7.28 -6.69
C GLY A 188 12.96 -7.58 -7.79
N TYR A 189 13.81 -8.58 -7.58
CA TYR A 189 14.95 -8.86 -8.45
C TYR A 189 14.55 -9.29 -9.88
N GLU A 190 13.36 -9.86 -10.03
CA GLU A 190 12.83 -10.29 -11.33
C GLU A 190 12.05 -9.15 -11.99
N GLU A 191 11.27 -8.37 -11.24
CA GLU A 191 10.49 -7.25 -11.76
C GLU A 191 11.29 -5.96 -12.00
N GLU A 192 12.51 -5.83 -11.45
CA GLU A 192 13.42 -4.71 -11.73
C GLU A 192 13.89 -4.70 -13.19
N LEU A 193 14.09 -5.88 -13.80
CA LEU A 193 14.39 -6.02 -15.23
C LEU A 193 13.22 -5.55 -16.11
N GLU A 194 11.98 -5.84 -15.70
CA GLU A 194 10.78 -5.36 -16.39
C GLU A 194 10.61 -3.84 -16.26
N MET A 195 11.03 -3.25 -15.13
CA MET A 195 11.08 -1.79 -14.98
C MET A 195 12.15 -1.12 -15.84
N GLU A 196 13.33 -1.71 -15.97
CA GLU A 196 14.36 -1.17 -16.89
C GLU A 196 13.90 -1.24 -18.35
N ALA A 197 13.18 -2.30 -18.72
CA ALA A 197 12.66 -2.51 -20.08
C ALA A 197 11.47 -1.59 -20.45
N TYR A 198 10.46 -1.48 -19.59
CA TYR A 198 9.21 -0.75 -19.90
C TYR A 198 9.13 0.66 -19.31
N LYS A 199 9.78 0.91 -18.16
CA LYS A 199 9.77 2.19 -17.43
C LYS A 199 8.36 2.71 -17.14
N TYR A 200 7.54 1.87 -16.51
CA TYR A 200 6.12 2.16 -16.27
C TYR A 200 5.87 3.45 -15.48
N ARG A 201 4.90 4.21 -15.96
CA ARG A 201 4.27 5.39 -15.32
C ARG A 201 2.87 5.03 -14.82
N ARG A 202 2.25 5.90 -14.02
CA ARG A 202 0.87 5.68 -13.51
C ARG A 202 -0.16 5.64 -14.65
N CYS A 203 0.02 6.48 -15.67
CA CYS A 203 -0.76 6.42 -16.91
C CYS A 203 -0.64 5.07 -17.65
N ASP A 204 0.54 4.44 -17.67
CA ASP A 204 0.74 3.15 -18.34
C ASP A 204 -0.03 2.01 -17.63
N TYR A 205 -0.13 2.06 -16.30
CA TYR A 205 -0.99 1.15 -15.52
C TYR A 205 -2.47 1.42 -15.75
N ALA A 206 -2.87 2.69 -15.91
CA ALA A 206 -4.26 3.05 -16.18
C ALA A 206 -4.69 2.60 -17.59
N LEU A 207 -3.87 2.89 -18.62
CA LEU A 207 -4.01 2.37 -19.99
C LEU A 207 -4.24 0.86 -19.98
N ALA A 208 -3.35 0.10 -19.33
CA ALA A 208 -3.42 -1.34 -19.29
C ALA A 208 -4.69 -1.88 -18.60
N MET A 209 -5.17 -1.25 -17.52
CA MET A 209 -6.44 -1.65 -16.89
C MET A 209 -7.66 -1.27 -17.75
N ILE A 210 -7.61 -0.17 -18.53
CA ILE A 210 -8.65 0.17 -19.52
C ILE A 210 -8.66 -0.85 -20.66
N MET A 211 -7.48 -1.29 -21.13
CA MET A 211 -7.39 -2.35 -22.14
C MET A 211 -8.02 -3.66 -21.66
N GLU A 212 -7.77 -4.12 -20.43
CA GLU A 212 -8.45 -5.29 -19.84
C GLU A 212 -9.98 -5.09 -19.79
N ILE A 213 -10.46 -3.91 -19.35
CA ILE A 213 -11.89 -3.58 -19.27
C ILE A 213 -12.58 -3.64 -20.66
N ARG A 214 -11.83 -3.39 -21.73
CA ARG A 214 -12.28 -3.40 -23.12
C ARG A 214 -12.04 -4.74 -23.84
N ASP A 215 -11.72 -5.81 -23.12
CA ASP A 215 -11.33 -7.12 -23.66
C ASP A 215 -10.16 -7.08 -24.69
N GLN A 216 -9.29 -6.06 -24.59
CA GLN A 216 -8.13 -5.88 -25.47
C GLN A 216 -6.90 -6.66 -24.95
N ASN A 217 -6.05 -7.14 -25.86
CA ASN A 217 -4.90 -7.97 -25.47
C ASN A 217 -3.76 -7.13 -24.86
N VAL A 218 -3.76 -6.97 -23.53
CA VAL A 218 -2.78 -6.15 -22.78
C VAL A 218 -1.34 -6.66 -22.89
N LYS A 219 -1.14 -7.90 -23.38
CA LYS A 219 0.18 -8.44 -23.71
C LYS A 219 0.84 -7.77 -24.91
N GLU A 220 0.09 -6.99 -25.68
CA GLU A 220 0.56 -6.22 -26.85
C GLU A 220 0.94 -4.78 -26.50
N ILE A 221 0.86 -4.37 -25.22
CA ILE A 221 1.22 -3.02 -24.78
C ILE A 221 2.71 -2.69 -25.13
N PRO A 222 3.00 -1.57 -25.82
CA PRO A 222 4.36 -1.26 -26.26
C PRO A 222 5.40 -1.12 -25.14
N LYS A 223 6.63 -1.56 -25.42
CA LYS A 223 7.76 -1.48 -24.48
C LYS A 223 8.25 -0.04 -24.28
N ASP A 224 8.32 0.73 -25.35
CA ASP A 224 8.66 2.15 -25.29
C ASP A 224 7.45 3.00 -24.84
N PRO A 225 7.68 4.11 -24.09
CA PRO A 225 6.61 5.03 -23.72
C PRO A 225 5.86 5.61 -24.92
N ALA A 226 6.57 5.99 -25.99
CA ALA A 226 5.98 6.68 -27.14
C ALA A 226 4.94 5.83 -27.92
N GLY A 227 5.08 4.50 -27.91
CA GLY A 227 4.05 3.59 -28.39
C GLY A 227 2.80 3.58 -27.52
N ARG A 228 2.96 3.67 -26.19
CA ARG A 228 1.85 3.75 -25.22
C ARG A 228 1.19 5.12 -25.21
N ASP A 229 1.96 6.19 -25.39
CA ASP A 229 1.48 7.58 -25.46
C ASP A 229 0.43 7.73 -26.58
N LYS A 230 0.65 7.11 -27.73
CA LYS A 230 -0.34 7.08 -28.83
C LYS A 230 -1.64 6.37 -28.47
N MET A 231 -1.54 5.23 -27.76
CA MET A 231 -2.73 4.51 -27.28
C MET A 231 -3.50 5.33 -26.22
N ILE A 232 -2.79 6.17 -25.46
CA ILE A 232 -3.38 7.14 -24.53
C ILE A 232 -4.07 8.27 -25.31
N GLU A 233 -3.41 8.85 -26.32
CA GLU A 233 -3.99 9.86 -27.22
C GLU A 233 -5.28 9.33 -27.89
N GLU A 234 -5.27 8.10 -28.39
CA GLU A 234 -6.43 7.43 -28.99
C GLU A 234 -7.61 7.30 -28.00
N ILE A 235 -7.37 6.83 -26.76
CA ILE A 235 -8.42 6.65 -25.72
C ILE A 235 -8.99 7.99 -25.21
N LEU A 236 -8.20 9.07 -25.27
CA LEU A 236 -8.62 10.42 -24.91
C LEU A 236 -9.40 11.10 -26.05
N ALA A 237 -9.02 10.88 -27.31
CA ALA A 237 -9.70 11.41 -28.49
C ALA A 237 -11.10 10.80 -28.72
N GLU A 238 -11.44 9.69 -28.07
CA GLU A 238 -12.80 9.12 -28.04
C GLU A 238 -13.83 9.96 -27.26
N GLU A 239 -13.41 11.01 -26.54
CA GLU A 239 -14.30 11.83 -25.69
C GLU A 239 -14.57 13.25 -26.23
N GLU A 240 -14.13 13.58 -27.46
CA GLU A 240 -14.41 14.85 -28.17
C GLU A 240 -15.55 14.74 -29.20
#